data_AF-A0A3G8WSL4-F1
#
_entry.id   AF-A0A3G8WSL4-F1
#
_cell.length_a   1.000
_cell.length_b   1.000
_cell.length_c   1.000
_cell.angle_alpha   90.00
_cell.angle_beta   90.00
_cell.angle_gamma   90.00
#
_symmetry.space_group_name_H-M   'P 1'
#
loop_
_entity.id
_entity.type
_entity.pdbx_description
1 polymer ?
#
loop_
_entity_poly.entity_id
_entity_poly.type
_entity_poly.pdbx_seq_one_letter_code
_entity_poly.pdbx_strand_id
1 'polypeptide(L)'
;MKYLFLVVFSFLVAECSIAKAQDKLKENFPKLSYAEMLSEYDSLVSYIKQTSPVIYYNKEVRGIDFGRYANGLKKKITPKTTMGEYLQIIKKTLNVAQDGHISQLNTTLLDIVKRYWIPAKLVSFDSASTANMYRYVKYLKDAFYAKPELNLIYTSGEYYNLLPFSYK
;
A
#
# COMPACT_ATOMS: atom_id res chain seq x y z
N MET A 1 22.36 9.02 35.88
CA MET A 1 21.52 9.98 35.13
C MET A 1 22.19 10.59 33.88
N LYS A 2 23.47 10.36 33.56
CA LYS A 2 24.11 10.90 32.33
C LYS A 2 23.80 10.12 31.04
N TYR A 3 23.51 8.83 31.14
CA TYR A 3 23.22 7.97 29.98
C TYR A 3 21.77 8.03 29.50
N LEU A 4 20.84 8.53 30.32
CA LEU A 4 19.42 8.65 29.94
C LEU A 4 19.22 9.75 28.87
N PHE A 5 20.04 10.81 28.92
CA PHE A 5 19.99 11.93 27.98
C PHE A 5 20.49 11.55 26.57
N LEU A 6 21.50 10.68 26.48
CA LEU A 6 22.05 10.20 25.21
C LEU A 6 21.05 9.34 24.44
N VAL A 7 20.30 8.48 25.15
CA VAL A 7 19.28 7.62 24.55
C VAL A 7 18.11 8.44 23.99
N VAL A 8 17.64 9.47 24.72
CA VAL A 8 16.56 10.36 24.24
C VAL A 8 16.99 11.16 22.98
N PHE A 9 18.26 11.55 22.90
CA PHE A 9 18.78 12.28 21.73
C PHE A 9 18.89 11.39 20.48
N SER A 10 19.21 10.10 20.64
CA SER A 10 19.24 9.14 19.52
C SER A 10 17.86 8.96 18.87
N PHE A 11 16.78 8.96 19.66
CA PHE A 11 15.41 8.85 19.16
C PHE A 11 14.96 10.07 18.36
N LEU A 12 15.28 11.28 18.83
CA LEU A 12 14.90 12.53 18.15
C LEU A 12 15.56 12.68 16.77
N VAL A 13 16.76 12.14 16.57
CA VAL A 13 17.47 12.20 15.28
C VAL A 13 16.97 11.13 14.30
N ALA A 14 16.52 9.97 14.80
CA ALA A 14 15.94 8.90 13.99
C ALA A 14 14.56 9.29 13.41
N GLU A 15 13.68 9.89 14.23
CA GLU A 15 12.37 10.38 13.77
C GLU A 15 12.50 11.47 12.69
N CYS A 16 13.49 12.35 12.83
CA CYS A 16 13.77 13.40 11.86
C CYS A 16 14.23 12.84 10.50
N SER A 17 14.88 11.68 10.48
CA SER A 17 15.41 11.07 9.25
C SER A 17 14.33 10.34 8.43
N ILE A 18 13.35 9.72 9.10
CA ILE A 18 12.21 9.07 8.44
C ILE A 18 11.30 10.12 7.79
N ALA A 19 10.97 11.18 8.54
CA ALA A 19 10.19 12.31 8.04
C ALA A 19 10.89 13.00 6.86
N LYS A 20 12.21 13.25 6.97
CA LYS A 20 13.01 13.85 5.87
C LYS A 20 13.08 12.97 4.61
N ALA A 21 13.02 11.65 4.74
CA ALA A 21 13.01 10.75 3.59
C ALA A 21 11.65 10.74 2.85
N GLN A 22 10.54 10.93 3.56
CA GLN A 22 9.23 11.18 2.94
C GLN A 22 9.14 12.59 2.34
N ASP A 23 9.72 13.60 3.02
CA ASP A 23 9.76 14.99 2.54
C ASP A 23 10.68 15.19 1.31
N LYS A 24 11.75 14.40 1.17
CA LYS A 24 12.65 14.45 0.00
C LYS A 24 11.96 14.03 -1.30
N LEU A 25 10.90 13.23 -1.21
CA LEU A 25 10.03 12.90 -2.34
C LEU A 25 8.96 14.00 -2.45
N LYS A 26 9.36 15.22 -2.82
CA LYS A 26 8.46 16.22 -3.42
C LYS A 26 7.96 15.69 -4.77
N GLU A 27 7.15 14.65 -4.73
CA GLU A 27 6.60 14.05 -5.95
C GLU A 27 5.33 14.80 -6.36
N ASN A 28 5.32 15.25 -7.60
CA ASN A 28 4.13 15.73 -8.30
C ASN A 28 3.23 14.55 -8.67
N PHE A 29 2.67 13.89 -7.65
CA PHE A 29 1.54 13.00 -7.87
C PHE A 29 0.28 13.81 -8.15
N PRO A 30 -0.66 13.24 -8.93
CA PRO A 30 -2.04 13.66 -8.84
C PRO A 30 -2.46 13.61 -7.37
N LYS A 31 -2.85 14.75 -6.83
CA LYS A 31 -3.34 14.84 -5.46
C LYS A 31 -4.82 14.48 -5.48
N LEU A 32 -5.16 13.39 -4.80
CA LEU A 32 -6.55 13.10 -4.47
C LEU A 32 -6.94 13.93 -3.25
N SER A 33 -8.14 14.49 -3.27
CA SER A 33 -8.79 15.01 -2.07
C SER A 33 -9.11 13.86 -1.11
N TYR A 34 -9.36 14.21 0.16
CA TYR A 34 -9.77 13.24 1.17
C TYR A 34 -11.02 12.44 0.76
N ALA A 35 -12.01 13.11 0.14
CA ALA A 35 -13.22 12.46 -0.34
C ALA A 35 -12.93 11.47 -1.48
N GLU A 36 -12.07 11.85 -2.42
CA GLU A 36 -11.64 10.96 -3.51
C GLU A 36 -10.87 9.75 -2.98
N MET A 37 -9.95 9.94 -2.02
CA MET A 37 -9.24 8.82 -1.38
C MET A 37 -10.19 7.82 -0.74
N LEU A 38 -11.24 8.28 -0.06
CA LEU A 38 -12.24 7.38 0.52
C LEU A 38 -13.06 6.64 -0.54
N SER A 39 -13.50 7.36 -1.58
CA SER A 39 -14.30 6.79 -2.67
C SER A 39 -13.53 5.74 -3.47
N GLU A 40 -12.27 6.04 -3.80
CA GLU A 40 -11.37 5.12 -4.49
C GLU A 40 -11.06 3.89 -3.63
N TYR A 41 -10.85 4.08 -2.32
CA TYR A 41 -10.62 2.98 -1.39
C TYR A 41 -11.83 2.05 -1.29
N ASP A 42 -13.04 2.60 -1.19
CA ASP A 42 -14.28 1.81 -1.14
C ASP A 42 -14.49 1.02 -2.43
N SER A 43 -14.17 1.62 -3.58
CA SER A 43 -14.21 0.95 -4.88
C SER A 43 -13.23 -0.22 -4.93
N LEU A 44 -11.98 -0.03 -4.48
CA LEU A 44 -10.99 -1.11 -4.39
C LEU A 44 -11.49 -2.28 -3.54
N VAL A 45 -11.99 -2.00 -2.33
CA VAL A 45 -12.48 -3.03 -1.41
C VAL A 45 -13.68 -3.78 -2.01
N SER A 46 -14.57 -3.05 -2.68
CA SER A 46 -15.72 -3.65 -3.39
C SER A 46 -15.25 -4.59 -4.50
N TYR A 47 -14.30 -4.15 -5.34
CA TYR A 47 -13.77 -4.98 -6.42
C TYR A 47 -13.09 -6.24 -5.90
N ILE A 48 -12.25 -6.14 -4.87
CA ILE A 48 -11.61 -7.33 -4.27
C ILE A 48 -12.67 -8.33 -3.77
N LYS A 49 -13.73 -7.86 -3.12
CA LYS A 49 -14.82 -8.73 -2.66
C LYS A 49 -15.56 -9.42 -3.81
N GLN A 50 -15.72 -8.72 -4.92
CA GLN A 50 -16.41 -9.26 -6.08
C GLN A 50 -15.57 -10.28 -6.86
N THR A 51 -14.25 -10.06 -6.96
CA THR A 51 -13.39 -10.83 -7.85
C THR A 51 -12.55 -11.90 -7.16
N SER A 52 -12.38 -11.81 -5.83
CA SER A 52 -11.56 -12.75 -5.06
C SER A 52 -12.41 -13.72 -4.24
N PRO A 53 -12.68 -14.95 -4.72
CA PRO A 53 -13.23 -15.98 -3.84
C PRO A 53 -12.23 -16.36 -2.73
N VAL A 54 -10.93 -16.10 -2.95
CA VAL A 54 -9.83 -16.44 -2.03
C VAL A 54 -9.97 -15.75 -0.67
N ILE A 55 -10.51 -14.53 -0.60
CA ILE A 55 -10.71 -13.85 0.70
C ILE A 55 -11.72 -14.60 1.59
N TYR A 56 -12.73 -15.24 1.00
CA TYR A 56 -13.73 -16.00 1.74
C TYR A 56 -13.14 -17.34 2.20
N TYR A 57 -12.39 -18.01 1.32
CA TYR A 57 -11.65 -19.22 1.68
C TYR A 57 -10.65 -18.96 2.82
N ASN A 58 -9.89 -17.86 2.74
CA ASN A 58 -8.91 -17.48 3.77
C ASN A 58 -9.57 -17.13 5.10
N LYS A 59 -10.81 -16.61 5.08
CA LYS A 59 -11.58 -16.41 6.31
C LYS A 59 -11.90 -17.75 6.98
N GLU A 60 -12.40 -18.71 6.23
CA GLU A 60 -12.79 -20.02 6.78
C GLU A 60 -11.59 -20.88 7.21
N VAL A 61 -10.56 -20.96 6.38
CA VAL A 61 -9.43 -21.88 6.59
C VAL A 61 -8.30 -21.27 7.41
N ARG A 62 -8.13 -19.94 7.36
CA ARG A 62 -6.99 -19.25 7.99
C ARG A 62 -7.42 -18.19 9.01
N GLY A 63 -8.71 -17.93 9.19
CA GLY A 63 -9.21 -16.90 10.10
C GLY A 63 -8.89 -15.45 9.66
N ILE A 64 -8.45 -15.25 8.41
CA ILE A 64 -8.07 -13.94 7.89
C ILE A 64 -9.33 -13.23 7.37
N ASP A 65 -9.93 -12.38 8.21
CA ASP A 65 -11.10 -11.59 7.80
C ASP A 65 -10.67 -10.32 7.04
N PHE A 66 -10.65 -10.42 5.71
CA PHE A 66 -10.32 -9.30 4.82
C PHE A 66 -11.15 -8.04 5.11
N GLY A 67 -12.46 -8.18 5.32
CA GLY A 67 -13.36 -7.04 5.57
C GLY A 67 -13.00 -6.29 6.84
N ARG A 68 -12.66 -7.00 7.91
CA ARG A 68 -12.19 -6.41 9.17
C ARG A 68 -10.91 -5.60 8.98
N TYR A 69 -9.92 -6.16 8.29
CA TYR A 69 -8.64 -5.48 8.04
C TYR A 69 -8.79 -4.28 7.10
N ALA A 70 -9.55 -4.42 6.02
CA ALA A 70 -9.83 -3.32 5.08
C ALA A 70 -10.51 -2.14 5.78
N ASN A 71 -11.50 -2.40 6.65
CA ASN A 71 -12.13 -1.35 7.46
C ASN A 71 -11.13 -0.67 8.42
N GLY A 72 -10.20 -1.44 9.00
CA GLY A 72 -9.14 -0.89 9.84
C GLY A 72 -8.17 0.01 9.08
N LEU A 73 -7.82 -0.35 7.85
CA LEU A 73 -6.98 0.44 6.96
C LEU A 73 -7.69 1.71 6.47
N LYS A 74 -8.99 1.64 6.13
CA LYS A 74 -9.80 2.81 5.76
C LYS A 74 -9.76 3.90 6.82
N LYS A 75 -9.85 3.53 8.10
CA LYS A 75 -9.81 4.46 9.25
C LYS A 75 -8.48 5.23 9.37
N LYS A 76 -7.40 4.76 8.73
CA LYS A 76 -6.11 5.47 8.70
C LYS A 76 -6.06 6.56 7.63
N ILE A 77 -7.04 6.62 6.74
CA ILE A 77 -7.21 7.71 5.76
C ILE A 77 -7.84 8.89 6.50
N THR A 78 -7.13 10.00 6.56
CA THR A 78 -7.53 11.25 7.23
C THR A 78 -7.40 12.43 6.27
N PRO A 79 -7.95 13.61 6.59
CA PRO A 79 -7.77 14.81 5.78
C PRO A 79 -6.31 15.25 5.60
N LYS A 80 -5.39 14.77 6.45
CA LYS A 80 -3.95 15.07 6.37
C LYS A 80 -3.14 14.00 5.64
N THR A 81 -3.79 12.91 5.21
CA THR A 81 -3.11 11.79 4.55
C THR A 81 -2.50 12.26 3.23
N THR A 82 -1.21 12.04 3.10
CA THR A 82 -0.45 12.28 1.88
C THR A 82 -0.73 11.20 0.83
N MET A 83 -0.48 11.49 -0.44
CA MET A 83 -0.62 10.48 -1.50
C MET A 83 0.28 9.26 -1.25
N GLY A 84 1.47 9.48 -0.68
CA GLY A 84 2.39 8.41 -0.33
C GLY A 84 1.82 7.44 0.71
N GLU A 85 1.29 7.99 1.81
CA GLU A 85 0.61 7.20 2.85
C GLU A 85 -0.64 6.49 2.28
N TYR A 86 -1.39 7.15 1.40
CA TYR A 86 -2.52 6.55 0.74
C TYR A 86 -2.12 5.35 -0.13
N LEU A 87 -1.06 5.45 -0.94
CA LEU A 87 -0.54 4.33 -1.73
C LEU A 87 -0.07 3.16 -0.85
N GLN A 88 0.51 3.44 0.32
CA GLN A 88 0.86 2.38 1.29
C GLN A 88 -0.39 1.68 1.84
N ILE A 89 -1.47 2.43 2.12
CA ILE A 89 -2.75 1.88 2.57
C ILE A 89 -3.36 0.97 1.49
N ILE A 90 -3.32 1.39 0.22
CA ILE A 90 -3.76 0.59 -0.93
C ILE A 90 -2.95 -0.71 -1.02
N LYS A 91 -1.62 -0.61 -0.95
CA LYS A 91 -0.75 -1.79 -1.02
C LYS A 91 -1.02 -2.79 0.11
N LYS A 92 -1.21 -2.31 1.35
CA LYS A 92 -1.56 -3.17 2.48
C LYS A 92 -2.91 -3.85 2.29
N THR A 93 -3.87 -3.15 1.70
CA THR A 93 -5.21 -3.71 1.43
C THR A 93 -5.13 -4.86 0.43
N LEU A 94 -4.40 -4.68 -0.67
CA LEU A 94 -4.12 -5.75 -1.65
C LEU A 94 -3.42 -6.95 -0.99
N ASN A 95 -2.42 -6.67 -0.15
CA ASN A 95 -1.67 -7.71 0.54
C ASN A 95 -2.55 -8.54 1.50
N VAL A 96 -3.50 -7.92 2.22
CA VAL A 96 -4.40 -8.68 3.12
C VAL A 96 -5.33 -9.64 2.37
N ALA A 97 -5.64 -9.36 1.10
CA ALA A 97 -6.46 -10.28 0.30
C ALA A 97 -5.81 -11.67 0.17
N GLN A 98 -4.47 -11.76 0.28
CA GLN A 98 -3.72 -13.02 0.17
C GLN A 98 -4.06 -13.78 -1.12
N ASP A 99 -4.26 -13.02 -2.21
CA ASP A 99 -4.62 -13.53 -3.52
C ASP A 99 -3.55 -13.10 -4.53
N GLY A 100 -2.86 -14.09 -5.10
CA GLY A 100 -1.79 -13.86 -6.08
C GLY A 100 -2.29 -13.24 -7.39
N HIS A 101 -3.60 -13.30 -7.66
CA HIS A 101 -4.22 -12.68 -8.84
C HIS A 101 -4.65 -11.23 -8.58
N ILE A 102 -4.52 -10.75 -7.34
CA ILE A 102 -4.84 -9.38 -6.96
C ILE A 102 -3.55 -8.65 -6.67
N SER A 103 -3.16 -7.81 -7.63
CA SER A 103 -1.93 -7.04 -7.54
C SER A 103 -2.10 -5.65 -8.15
N GLN A 104 -1.25 -4.74 -7.68
CA GLN A 104 -1.04 -3.49 -8.38
C GLN A 104 -0.10 -3.77 -9.56
N LEU A 105 -0.43 -3.23 -10.75
CA LEU A 105 0.42 -3.40 -11.93
C LEU A 105 1.84 -2.89 -11.65
N ASN A 106 2.83 -3.75 -11.82
CA ASN A 106 4.23 -3.34 -11.82
C ASN A 106 4.64 -2.79 -13.20
N THR A 107 5.88 -2.31 -13.34
CA THR A 107 6.35 -1.72 -14.61
C THR A 107 6.26 -2.70 -15.78
N THR A 108 6.63 -3.97 -15.58
CA THR A 108 6.61 -4.99 -16.63
C THR A 108 5.20 -5.29 -17.12
N LEU A 109 4.27 -5.50 -16.19
CA LEU A 109 2.88 -5.76 -16.54
C LEU A 109 2.23 -4.52 -17.18
N LEU A 110 2.61 -3.33 -16.72
CA LEU A 110 2.17 -2.08 -17.32
C LEU A 110 2.68 -1.91 -18.76
N ASP A 111 3.92 -2.29 -19.04
CA ASP A 111 4.46 -2.30 -20.41
C ASP A 111 3.67 -3.28 -21.31
N ILE A 112 3.36 -4.47 -20.79
CA ILE A 112 2.55 -5.48 -21.51
C ILE A 112 1.15 -4.94 -21.79
N VAL A 113 0.51 -4.36 -20.78
CA VAL A 113 -0.84 -3.78 -20.88
C VAL A 113 -0.87 -2.71 -21.97
N LYS A 114 0.08 -1.77 -21.94
CA LYS A 114 0.11 -0.65 -22.88
C LYS A 114 0.48 -1.09 -24.30
N ARG A 115 1.41 -2.03 -24.45
CA ARG A 115 1.89 -2.48 -25.75
C ARG A 115 0.97 -3.47 -26.44
N TYR A 116 0.30 -4.34 -25.68
CA TYR A 116 -0.43 -5.47 -26.23
C TYR A 116 -1.91 -5.49 -25.85
N TRP A 117 -2.25 -5.33 -24.56
CA TRP A 117 -3.63 -5.56 -24.11
C TRP A 117 -4.59 -4.44 -24.47
N ILE A 118 -4.17 -3.18 -24.33
CA ILE A 118 -4.99 -2.02 -24.72
C ILE A 118 -5.25 -2.02 -26.24
N PRO A 119 -4.23 -2.13 -27.13
CA PRO A 119 -4.48 -2.20 -28.57
C PRO A 119 -5.36 -3.39 -28.99
N ALA A 120 -5.22 -4.53 -28.32
CA ALA A 120 -6.00 -5.73 -28.61
C ALA A 120 -7.38 -5.75 -27.91
N LYS A 121 -7.77 -4.70 -27.17
CA LYS A 121 -9.04 -4.61 -26.42
C LYS A 121 -9.24 -5.77 -25.43
N LEU A 122 -8.15 -6.26 -24.84
CA LEU A 122 -8.18 -7.33 -23.81
C LEU A 122 -8.46 -6.77 -22.40
N VAL A 123 -8.47 -5.46 -22.24
CA VAL A 123 -8.81 -4.74 -21.01
C VAL A 123 -9.83 -3.64 -21.31
N SER A 124 -10.61 -3.27 -20.31
CA SER A 124 -11.67 -2.25 -20.43
C SER A 124 -11.21 -0.81 -20.20
N PHE A 125 -9.94 -0.59 -19.85
CA PHE A 125 -9.36 0.73 -19.59
C PHE A 125 -8.36 1.13 -20.68
N ASP A 126 -8.03 2.42 -20.73
CA ASP A 126 -7.19 3.02 -21.77
C ASP A 126 -5.84 3.55 -21.26
N SER A 127 -5.07 4.17 -22.15
CA SER A 127 -3.76 4.72 -21.81
C SER A 127 -3.83 5.89 -20.84
N ALA A 128 -4.89 6.70 -20.89
CA ALA A 128 -5.12 7.82 -19.96
C ALA A 128 -5.28 7.30 -18.52
N SER A 129 -5.97 6.18 -18.36
CA SER A 129 -6.14 5.46 -17.09
C SER A 129 -4.81 4.97 -16.48
N THR A 130 -3.74 4.91 -17.28
CA THR A 130 -2.42 4.44 -16.84
C THR A 130 -1.37 5.54 -16.66
N ALA A 131 -1.72 6.81 -16.94
CA ALA A 131 -0.75 7.90 -17.09
C ALA A 131 0.18 8.08 -15.88
N ASN A 132 -0.34 7.83 -14.67
CA ASN A 132 0.40 8.01 -13.42
C ASN A 132 0.98 6.71 -12.84
N MET A 133 0.66 5.55 -13.43
CA MET A 133 1.02 4.25 -12.84
C MET A 133 2.52 4.04 -12.73
N TYR A 134 3.33 4.44 -13.73
CA TYR A 134 4.79 4.35 -13.63
C TYR A 134 5.36 5.16 -12.46
N ARG A 135 4.77 6.34 -12.18
CA ARG A 135 5.20 7.18 -11.05
C ARG A 135 4.85 6.52 -9.72
N TYR A 136 3.62 6.00 -9.59
CA TYR A 136 3.21 5.27 -8.40
C TYR A 136 4.05 4.01 -8.15
N VAL A 137 4.37 3.25 -9.20
CA VAL A 137 5.21 2.05 -9.08
C VAL A 137 6.63 2.42 -8.66
N LYS A 138 7.22 3.47 -9.24
CA LYS A 138 8.54 3.97 -8.84
C LYS A 138 8.55 4.38 -7.36
N TYR A 139 7.54 5.14 -6.93
CA TYR A 139 7.42 5.53 -5.54
C TYR A 139 7.30 4.35 -4.58
N LEU A 140 6.45 3.37 -4.91
CA LEU A 140 6.36 2.17 -4.07
C LEU A 140 7.71 1.42 -4.04
N LYS A 141 8.43 1.35 -5.16
CA LYS A 141 9.81 0.82 -5.17
C LYS A 141 10.72 1.56 -4.20
N ASP A 142 10.76 2.87 -4.27
CA ASP A 142 11.73 3.71 -3.55
C ASP A 142 11.33 3.97 -2.09
N ALA A 143 10.03 4.04 -1.79
CA ALA A 143 9.49 4.37 -0.47
C ALA A 143 9.07 3.13 0.33
N PHE A 144 8.54 2.10 -0.33
CA PHE A 144 8.00 0.90 0.33
C PHE A 144 8.98 -0.28 0.30
N TYR A 145 9.68 -0.52 -0.82
CA TYR A 145 10.57 -1.67 -0.97
C TYR A 145 12.05 -1.38 -0.69
N ALA A 146 12.49 -0.12 -0.71
CA ALA A 146 13.89 0.26 -0.46
C ALA A 146 14.24 0.50 1.03
N LYS A 147 13.26 0.48 1.94
CA LYS A 147 13.47 0.64 3.39
C LYS A 147 13.19 -0.67 4.14
N PRO A 148 13.93 -0.96 5.22
CA PRO A 148 13.59 -2.05 6.14
C PRO A 148 12.38 -1.66 7.00
N GLU A 149 11.18 -1.56 6.43
CA GLU A 149 9.92 -1.52 7.17
C GLU A 149 9.41 -2.96 7.35
N LEU A 150 9.19 -3.43 8.59
CA LEU A 150 8.67 -4.79 8.83
C LEU A 150 7.17 -4.86 8.47
N ASN A 151 6.88 -5.14 7.20
CA ASN A 151 5.58 -5.41 6.56
C ASN A 151 5.40 -6.92 6.28
N LEU A 152 5.45 -7.76 7.31
CA LEU A 152 5.38 -9.19 7.15
C LEU A 152 3.88 -9.74 6.89
N ILE A 153 3.69 -10.84 6.13
CA ILE A 153 2.44 -11.66 5.88
C ILE A 153 2.54 -13.19 6.22
N TYR A 154 1.82 -13.74 7.23
CA TYR A 154 1.82 -15.21 7.55
C TYR A 154 0.52 -15.83 7.18
N THR A 155 0.67 -17.05 6.69
CA THR A 155 -0.38 -18.00 6.43
C THR A 155 0.05 -19.35 6.99
N SER A 156 -0.87 -20.12 7.57
CA SER A 156 -0.63 -21.52 7.97
C SER A 156 0.21 -21.75 9.24
N GLY A 157 0.13 -20.89 10.27
CA GLY A 157 0.59 -21.28 11.62
C GLY A 157 1.46 -20.31 12.44
N GLU A 158 1.98 -19.22 11.90
CA GLU A 158 2.81 -18.24 12.64
C GLU A 158 2.54 -16.80 12.16
N TYR A 159 3.50 -15.88 12.34
CA TYR A 159 3.31 -14.45 12.09
C TYR A 159 4.21 -13.87 11.04
N TYR A 160 3.64 -12.90 10.36
CA TYR A 160 4.40 -11.91 9.67
C TYR A 160 3.54 -10.58 9.75
N ASN A 161 4.15 -9.40 9.95
CA ASN A 161 3.61 -8.10 10.40
C ASN A 161 3.16 -7.04 9.35
N LEU A 162 1.89 -6.74 9.10
CA LEU A 162 1.43 -5.61 8.24
C LEU A 162 1.46 -4.18 8.92
N LEU A 163 2.33 -4.00 9.93
CA LEU A 163 2.72 -2.84 10.80
C LEU A 163 1.96 -2.65 12.14
N PRO A 164 2.61 -2.22 13.26
CA PRO A 164 3.88 -1.45 13.36
C PRO A 164 5.03 -2.11 14.15
N PHE A 165 6.25 -1.60 13.98
CA PHE A 165 7.34 -1.75 14.95
C PHE A 165 7.89 -0.38 15.35
N SER A 166 8.29 -0.27 16.62
CA SER A 166 9.01 0.87 17.18
C SER A 166 10.48 0.50 17.27
N TYR A 167 11.36 1.35 16.71
CA TYR A 167 12.75 1.35 17.12
C TYR A 167 12.76 1.73 18.61
N LYS A 168 13.30 0.86 19.46
CA LYS A 168 14.15 1.37 20.54
C LYS A 168 15.54 1.57 19.95
#